data_AF-A0A7V9AKS5-F1
#
_entry.id   AF-A0A7V9AKS5-F1
#
_cell.length_a   1.000
_cell.length_b   1.000
_cell.length_c   1.000
_cell.angle_alpha   90.00
_cell.angle_beta   90.00
_cell.angle_gamma   90.00
#
_symmetry.space_group_name_H-M   'P 1'
#
loop_
_entity.id
_entity.type
_entity.pdbx_description
1 polymer ?
#
loop_
_entity_poly.entity_id
_entity_poly.type
_entity_poly.pdbx_seq_one_letter_code
_entity_poly.pdbx_strand_id
1 'polypeptide(L)'
;MGGTTRVGTYSIGEVARLAGVTVRTLHHYGEIGLLAPSGRTSAGYRQYSAADLDRLSRILFYRELGFPIDRIAALLEDPAADPVDHLRRQRELLTERLRRTAAMLAAVNKELEAQMTGITLTSEEKLEIFGASYGASYKEEWETEAEERWGDTDARKQSRARSAAFTKDDWVRYGAETDALHAKLVAGFGAGYGPESAEAMALVEAHRQWVSLMWDCG
;
A
#
# COMPACT_ATOMS: atom_id res chain seq x y z
N MET A 1 27.78 -6.16 -54.50
CA MET A 1 28.94 -6.29 -53.60
C MET A 1 29.21 -4.93 -52.99
N GLY A 2 29.30 -4.67 -51.69
CA GLY A 2 29.00 -5.40 -50.47
C GLY A 2 29.06 -4.33 -49.37
N GLY A 3 27.90 -3.98 -48.80
CA GLY A 3 27.83 -2.95 -47.76
C GLY A 3 28.25 -3.56 -46.43
N THR A 4 29.47 -3.27 -45.99
CA THR A 4 29.97 -3.69 -44.68
C THR A 4 29.23 -2.91 -43.58
N THR A 5 28.21 -3.51 -42.98
CA THR A 5 27.61 -3.02 -41.74
C THR A 5 28.70 -2.95 -40.68
N ARG A 6 29.11 -1.74 -40.27
CA ARG A 6 29.96 -1.57 -39.08
C ARG A 6 29.19 -2.08 -37.88
N VAL A 7 29.57 -3.25 -37.36
CA VAL A 7 29.12 -3.72 -36.06
C VAL A 7 29.74 -2.79 -35.03
N GLY A 8 28.95 -1.92 -34.42
CA GLY A 8 29.41 -1.01 -33.36
C GLY A 8 29.86 -1.81 -32.14
N THR A 9 31.12 -1.63 -31.73
CA THR A 9 31.66 -2.21 -30.50
C THR A 9 31.68 -1.14 -29.40
N TYR A 10 31.26 -1.50 -28.19
CA TYR A 10 31.15 -0.59 -27.05
C TYR A 10 32.23 -0.90 -26.01
N SER A 11 32.82 0.14 -25.43
CA SER A 11 33.68 0.02 -24.25
C SER A 11 32.86 -0.26 -22.99
N ILE A 12 33.50 -0.81 -21.94
CA ILE A 12 32.81 -1.10 -20.66
C ILE A 12 32.14 0.14 -20.04
N GLY A 13 32.72 1.34 -20.22
CA GLY A 13 32.15 2.59 -19.71
C GLY A 13 30.93 3.05 -20.50
N GLU A 14 30.91 2.83 -21.81
CA GLU A 14 29.73 3.08 -22.65
C GLU A 14 28.60 2.11 -22.30
N VAL A 15 28.90 0.83 -22.15
CA VAL A 15 27.93 -0.18 -21.72
C VAL A 15 27.34 0.15 -20.35
N ALA A 16 28.18 0.53 -19.38
CA ALA A 16 27.74 0.92 -18.04
C ALA A 16 26.74 2.09 -18.07
N ARG A 17 27.03 3.13 -18.87
CA ARG A 17 26.10 4.26 -19.05
C ARG A 17 24.81 3.85 -19.73
N LEU A 18 24.88 3.11 -20.83
CA LEU A 18 23.71 2.69 -21.60
C LEU A 18 22.77 1.81 -20.77
N ALA A 19 23.32 0.91 -19.95
CA ALA A 19 22.57 -0.03 -19.16
C ALA A 19 22.20 0.47 -17.75
N GLY A 20 22.61 1.69 -17.38
CA GLY A 20 22.33 2.26 -16.05
C GLY A 20 22.97 1.48 -14.90
N VAL A 21 24.07 0.75 -15.15
CA VAL A 21 24.78 -0.03 -14.12
C VAL A 21 26.20 0.48 -13.92
N THR A 22 26.79 0.14 -12.78
CA THR A 22 28.19 0.53 -12.52
C THR A 22 29.16 -0.33 -13.34
N VAL A 23 30.31 0.23 -13.70
CA VAL A 23 31.43 -0.54 -14.29
C VAL A 23 31.81 -1.72 -13.39
N ARG A 24 31.76 -1.55 -12.07
CA ARG A 24 31.97 -2.63 -11.08
C ARG A 24 30.99 -3.78 -11.24
N THR A 25 29.71 -3.49 -11.52
CA THR A 25 28.69 -4.53 -11.79
C THR A 25 29.03 -5.32 -13.05
N LEU A 26 29.48 -4.65 -14.12
CA LEU A 26 29.89 -5.33 -15.35
C LEU A 26 31.17 -6.17 -15.15
N HIS A 27 32.11 -5.70 -14.34
CA HIS A 27 33.27 -6.51 -13.95
C HIS A 27 32.85 -7.76 -13.20
N HIS A 28 31.97 -7.61 -12.21
CA HIS A 28 31.44 -8.74 -11.44
C HIS A 28 30.75 -9.77 -12.35
N TYR A 29 29.88 -9.33 -13.27
CA TYR A 29 29.26 -10.25 -14.23
C TYR A 29 30.28 -10.95 -15.14
N GLY A 30 31.38 -10.30 -15.48
CA GLY A 30 32.48 -10.93 -16.21
C GLY A 30 33.29 -11.93 -15.39
N GLU A 31 33.50 -11.66 -14.10
CA GLU A 31 34.24 -12.54 -13.18
C GLU A 31 33.50 -13.86 -12.93
N ILE A 32 32.18 -13.79 -12.81
CA ILE A 32 31.32 -14.97 -12.61
C ILE A 32 30.88 -15.64 -13.93
N GLY A 33 31.37 -15.15 -15.08
CA GLY A 33 31.06 -15.70 -16.41
C GLY A 33 29.68 -15.36 -16.98
N LEU A 34 28.85 -14.59 -16.27
CA LEU A 34 27.49 -14.24 -16.68
C LEU A 34 27.46 -13.37 -17.95
N LEU A 35 28.40 -12.44 -18.09
CA LEU A 35 28.56 -11.58 -19.27
C LEU A 35 30.03 -11.46 -19.67
N ALA A 36 30.39 -12.05 -20.81
CA ALA A 36 31.72 -11.93 -21.39
C ALA A 36 31.73 -10.91 -22.54
N PRO A 37 32.79 -10.09 -22.68
CA PRO A 37 32.95 -9.24 -23.85
C PRO A 37 33.24 -10.08 -25.09
N SER A 38 32.56 -9.78 -26.20
CA SER A 38 32.79 -10.42 -27.50
C SER A 38 34.21 -10.22 -28.05
N GLY A 39 34.93 -9.19 -27.59
CA GLY A 39 36.29 -8.93 -28.07
C GLY A 39 37.12 -8.05 -27.14
N ARG A 40 38.35 -7.79 -27.59
CA ARG A 40 39.25 -6.83 -26.98
C ARG A 40 39.93 -5.98 -28.05
N THR A 41 40.21 -4.72 -27.73
CA THR A 41 41.03 -3.86 -28.59
C THR A 41 42.46 -4.39 -28.69
N SER A 42 43.23 -3.91 -29.68
CA SER A 42 44.67 -4.17 -29.79
C SER A 42 45.47 -3.78 -28.54
N ALA A 43 44.98 -2.81 -27.76
CA ALA A 43 45.55 -2.39 -26.48
C ALA A 43 45.03 -3.19 -25.27
N GLY A 44 44.20 -4.22 -25.48
CA GLY A 44 43.72 -5.15 -24.44
C GLY A 44 42.42 -4.75 -23.72
N TYR A 45 41.80 -3.62 -24.08
CA TYR A 45 40.55 -3.14 -23.46
C TYR A 45 39.34 -3.97 -23.91
N ARG A 46 38.39 -4.22 -22.99
CA ARG A 46 37.16 -4.99 -23.28
C ARG A 46 36.28 -4.28 -24.31
N GLN A 47 35.77 -5.04 -25.28
CA GLN A 47 34.82 -4.58 -26.29
C GLN A 47 33.58 -5.47 -26.29
N TYR A 48 32.42 -4.82 -26.22
CA TYR A 48 31.12 -5.47 -26.23
C TYR A 48 30.43 -5.29 -27.57
N SER A 49 29.86 -6.35 -28.11
CA SER A 49 29.06 -6.32 -29.33
C SER A 49 27.59 -5.98 -29.01
N ALA A 50 26.77 -5.78 -30.05
CA ALA A 50 25.32 -5.68 -29.88
C ALA A 50 24.71 -6.93 -29.21
N ALA A 51 25.21 -8.13 -29.53
CA ALA A 51 24.74 -9.38 -28.91
C ALA A 51 25.05 -9.43 -27.40
N ASP A 52 26.18 -8.85 -26.98
CA ASP A 52 26.50 -8.75 -25.55
C ASP A 52 25.54 -7.79 -24.83
N LEU A 53 25.12 -6.71 -25.52
CA LEU A 53 24.12 -5.78 -24.98
C LEU A 53 22.75 -6.44 -24.87
N ASP A 54 22.33 -7.24 -25.86
CA ASP A 54 21.09 -8.01 -25.79
C ASP A 54 21.11 -9.00 -24.62
N ARG A 55 22.25 -9.69 -24.41
CA ARG A 55 22.43 -10.57 -23.25
C ARG A 55 22.36 -9.79 -21.94
N LEU A 56 23.04 -8.64 -21.85
CA LEU A 56 22.99 -7.77 -20.68
C LEU A 56 21.57 -7.28 -20.38
N SER A 57 20.81 -6.88 -21.40
CA SER A 57 19.42 -6.47 -21.26
C SER A 57 18.57 -7.57 -20.62
N ARG A 58 18.71 -8.83 -21.09
CA ARG A 58 18.03 -9.99 -20.49
C ARG A 58 18.46 -10.25 -19.04
N ILE A 59 19.75 -10.13 -18.73
CA ILE A 59 20.27 -10.28 -17.35
C ILE A 59 19.60 -9.26 -16.43
N LEU A 60 19.56 -7.99 -16.84
CA LEU A 60 18.98 -6.92 -16.02
C LEU A 60 17.49 -7.10 -15.82
N PHE A 61 16.76 -7.52 -16.86
CA PHE A 61 15.34 -7.83 -16.77
C PHE A 61 15.06 -8.92 -15.72
N TYR A 62 15.77 -10.04 -15.77
CA TYR A 62 15.58 -11.09 -14.76
C TYR A 62 16.02 -10.66 -13.35
N ARG A 63 17.05 -9.81 -13.24
CA ARG A 63 17.45 -9.27 -11.94
C ARG A 63 16.37 -8.36 -11.34
N GLU A 64 15.73 -7.55 -12.17
CA GLU A 64 14.62 -6.68 -11.76
C GLU A 64 13.41 -7.49 -11.29
N LEU A 65 13.16 -8.66 -11.91
CA LEU A 65 12.16 -9.62 -11.47
C LEU A 65 12.55 -10.42 -10.20
N GLY A 66 13.71 -10.14 -9.61
CA GLY A 66 14.17 -10.72 -8.36
C GLY A 66 14.79 -12.11 -8.49
N PHE A 67 15.17 -12.55 -9.69
CA PHE A 67 15.88 -13.81 -9.85
C PHE A 67 17.31 -13.70 -9.31
N PRO A 68 17.80 -14.72 -8.58
CA PRO A 68 19.18 -14.74 -8.14
C PRO A 68 20.11 -15.04 -9.33
N ILE A 69 21.33 -14.49 -9.27
CA ILE A 69 22.28 -14.43 -10.39
C ILE A 69 22.64 -15.82 -10.95
N ASP A 70 22.77 -16.82 -10.09
CA ASP A 70 23.02 -18.22 -10.43
C ASP A 70 21.90 -18.82 -11.31
N ARG A 71 20.63 -18.46 -11.03
CA ARG A 71 19.49 -18.89 -11.83
C ARG A 71 19.40 -18.16 -13.16
N ILE A 72 19.79 -16.89 -13.21
CA ILE A 72 19.86 -16.12 -14.46
C ILE A 72 20.87 -16.77 -15.42
N ALA A 73 22.04 -17.19 -14.93
CA ALA A 73 23.04 -17.88 -15.75
C ALA A 73 22.45 -19.14 -16.40
N ALA A 74 21.81 -20.01 -15.61
CA ALA A 74 21.20 -21.24 -16.09
C ALA A 74 20.13 -20.99 -17.18
N LEU A 75 19.27 -19.98 -17.01
CA LEU A 75 18.22 -19.63 -17.99
C LEU A 75 18.76 -19.06 -19.31
N LEU A 76 19.95 -18.47 -19.28
CA LEU A 76 20.57 -17.87 -20.46
C LEU A 76 21.51 -18.82 -21.20
N GLU A 77 21.90 -19.92 -20.56
CA GLU A 77 22.83 -20.92 -21.11
C GLU A 77 22.11 -22.18 -21.62
N ASP A 78 20.97 -22.55 -21.03
CA ASP A 78 20.22 -23.73 -21.43
C ASP A 78 19.30 -23.43 -22.64
N PRO A 79 19.55 -23.99 -23.83
CA PRO A 79 18.70 -23.81 -25.01
C PRO A 79 17.35 -24.53 -24.88
N ALA A 80 17.24 -25.50 -23.97
CA ALA A 80 16.02 -26.23 -23.65
C ALA A 80 15.23 -25.60 -22.49
N ALA A 81 15.80 -24.61 -21.79
CA ALA A 81 15.06 -23.86 -20.79
C ALA A 81 13.99 -23.01 -21.49
N ASP A 82 12.71 -23.29 -21.19
CA ASP A 82 11.61 -22.44 -21.58
C ASP A 82 11.54 -21.22 -20.62
N PRO A 83 11.94 -20.01 -21.08
CA PRO A 83 11.92 -18.83 -20.24
C PRO A 83 10.49 -18.43 -19.85
N VAL A 84 9.49 -18.77 -20.67
CA VAL A 84 8.08 -18.48 -20.40
C VAL A 84 7.60 -19.31 -19.21
N ASP A 85 7.93 -20.59 -19.16
CA ASP A 85 7.57 -21.46 -18.03
C ASP A 85 8.27 -21.06 -16.73
N HIS A 86 9.48 -20.48 -16.81
CA HIS A 86 10.13 -19.91 -15.64
C HIS A 86 9.43 -18.65 -15.13
N LEU A 87 9.07 -17.74 -16.03
CA LEU A 87 8.31 -16.53 -15.70
C LEU A 87 6.91 -16.87 -15.14
N ARG A 88 6.24 -17.90 -15.66
CA ARG A 88 4.97 -18.40 -15.12
C ARG A 88 5.11 -18.87 -13.66
N ARG A 89 6.11 -19.70 -13.37
CA ARG A 89 6.39 -20.17 -12.01
C ARG A 89 6.73 -19.02 -11.05
N GLN A 90 7.52 -18.06 -11.49
CA GLN A 90 7.83 -16.88 -10.67
C GLN A 90 6.60 -16.02 -10.40
N ARG A 91 5.75 -15.82 -11.42
CA ARG A 91 4.47 -15.12 -11.26
C ARG A 91 3.61 -15.80 -10.20
N GLU A 92 3.48 -17.13 -10.24
CA GLU A 92 2.72 -17.89 -9.24
C GLU A 92 3.26 -17.70 -7.82
N LEU A 93 4.58 -17.77 -7.63
CA LEU A 93 5.21 -17.52 -6.33
C LEU A 93 4.96 -16.09 -5.82
N LEU A 94 5.08 -15.09 -6.69
CA LEU A 94 4.81 -13.69 -6.35
C LEU A 94 3.34 -13.46 -6.02
N THR A 95 2.41 -14.07 -6.77
CA THR A 95 0.98 -14.01 -6.49
C THR A 95 0.64 -14.62 -5.14
N GLU A 96 1.21 -15.77 -4.80
CA GLU A 96 1.00 -16.39 -3.48
C GLU A 96 1.58 -15.54 -2.35
N ARG A 97 2.76 -14.94 -2.55
CA ARG A 97 3.33 -14.00 -1.58
C ARG A 97 2.44 -12.78 -1.39
N LEU A 98 1.93 -12.19 -2.48
CA LEU A 98 1.00 -11.06 -2.43
C LEU A 98 -0.24 -11.41 -1.62
N ARG A 99 -0.84 -12.59 -1.88
CA ARG A 99 -2.02 -13.07 -1.15
C ARG A 99 -1.75 -13.19 0.34
N ARG A 100 -0.60 -13.76 0.75
CA ARG A 100 -0.22 -13.86 2.17
C ARG A 100 0.00 -12.50 2.81
N THR A 101 0.72 -11.60 2.15
CA THR A 101 0.95 -10.25 2.65
C THR A 101 -0.35 -9.48 2.82
N ALA A 102 -1.26 -9.57 1.85
CA ALA A 102 -2.58 -8.95 1.93
C ALA A 102 -3.39 -9.50 3.12
N ALA A 103 -3.35 -10.82 3.36
CA ALA A 103 -4.02 -11.43 4.51
C ALA A 103 -3.41 -10.97 5.85
N MET A 104 -2.09 -10.82 5.94
CA MET A 104 -1.43 -10.29 7.14
C MET A 104 -1.81 -8.82 7.38
N LEU A 105 -1.84 -8.00 6.33
CA LEU A 105 -2.27 -6.59 6.42
C LEU A 105 -3.72 -6.49 6.92
N ALA A 106 -4.62 -7.31 6.38
CA ALA A 106 -6.01 -7.34 6.84
C ALA A 106 -6.14 -7.73 8.32
N ALA A 107 -5.32 -8.66 8.80
CA ALA A 107 -5.28 -9.03 10.21
C ALA A 107 -4.76 -7.88 11.10
N VAL A 108 -3.72 -7.16 10.67
CA VAL A 108 -3.21 -5.98 11.37
C VAL A 108 -4.27 -4.89 11.43
N ASN A 109 -4.94 -4.58 10.32
CA ASN A 109 -5.99 -3.57 10.29
C ASN A 109 -7.15 -3.92 11.24
N LYS A 110 -7.56 -5.19 11.28
CA LYS A 110 -8.58 -5.67 12.23
C LYS A 110 -8.16 -5.47 13.69
N GLU A 111 -6.89 -5.73 14.00
CA GLU A 111 -6.36 -5.52 15.36
C GLU A 111 -6.28 -4.02 15.70
N LEU A 112 -5.83 -3.18 14.77
CA LEU A 112 -5.82 -1.72 14.94
C LEU A 112 -7.24 -1.18 15.16
N GLU A 113 -8.22 -1.62 14.38
CA GLU A 113 -9.63 -1.26 14.58
C GLU A 113 -10.14 -1.67 15.97
N ALA A 114 -9.79 -2.87 16.44
CA ALA A 114 -10.18 -3.34 17.77
C ALA A 114 -9.57 -2.49 18.89
N GLN A 115 -8.31 -2.10 18.77
CA GLN A 115 -7.62 -1.30 19.79
C GLN A 115 -7.97 0.19 19.75
N MET A 116 -8.20 0.76 18.55
CA MET A 116 -8.36 2.21 18.37
C MET A 116 -9.80 2.69 18.60
N THR A 117 -10.81 1.89 18.22
CA THR A 117 -12.23 2.25 18.40
C THR A 117 -12.66 2.25 19.87
N GLY A 118 -12.02 1.43 20.72
CA GLY A 118 -12.53 1.12 22.06
C GLY A 118 -13.90 0.41 22.04
N ILE A 119 -14.41 0.01 20.87
CA ILE A 119 -15.72 -0.62 20.70
C ILE A 119 -15.56 -2.14 20.82
N THR A 120 -16.17 -2.72 21.85
CA THR A 120 -16.10 -4.16 22.19
C THR A 120 -17.14 -5.00 21.42
N LEU A 121 -17.36 -4.69 20.14
CA LEU A 121 -18.28 -5.43 19.26
C LEU A 121 -17.52 -6.39 18.34
N THR A 122 -18.11 -7.53 17.98
CA THR A 122 -17.52 -8.42 16.98
C THR A 122 -17.53 -7.77 15.59
N SER A 123 -16.73 -8.31 14.65
CA SER A 123 -16.73 -7.83 13.27
C SER A 123 -18.12 -7.95 12.61
N GLU A 124 -18.87 -9.01 12.91
CA GLU A 124 -20.24 -9.20 12.42
C GLU A 124 -21.21 -8.17 13.01
N GLU A 125 -21.14 -7.91 14.31
CA GLU A 125 -21.97 -6.91 14.98
C GLU A 125 -21.68 -5.49 14.49
N LYS A 126 -20.40 -5.16 14.25
CA LYS A 126 -20.01 -3.87 13.65
C LYS A 126 -20.60 -3.68 12.25
N LEU A 127 -20.54 -4.74 11.42
CA LEU A 127 -21.13 -4.70 10.08
C LEU A 127 -22.66 -4.57 10.12
N GLU A 128 -23.31 -5.24 11.08
CA GLU A 128 -24.77 -5.18 11.28
C GLU A 128 -25.22 -3.78 11.73
N ILE A 129 -24.53 -3.17 12.69
CA ILE A 129 -24.94 -1.89 13.29
C ILE A 129 -24.55 -0.69 12.42
N PHE A 130 -23.32 -0.70 11.90
CA PHE A 130 -22.76 0.47 11.21
C PHE A 130 -22.73 0.32 9.68
N GLY A 131 -23.20 -0.84 9.16
CA GLY A 131 -23.31 -1.13 7.75
C GLY A 131 -21.98 -1.36 7.03
N ALA A 132 -22.05 -1.65 5.73
CA ALA A 132 -20.88 -1.84 4.87
C ALA A 132 -20.00 -0.57 4.77
N SER A 133 -20.55 0.60 5.13
CA SER A 133 -19.82 1.85 5.21
C SER A 133 -18.85 1.88 6.38
N TYR A 134 -19.07 1.18 7.50
CA TYR A 134 -18.17 1.26 8.65
C TYR A 134 -16.72 0.96 8.30
N GLY A 135 -16.43 -0.12 7.56
CA GLY A 135 -15.07 -0.43 7.09
C GLY A 135 -14.57 0.45 5.92
N ALA A 136 -15.45 1.19 5.25
CA ALA A 136 -15.10 2.11 4.14
C ALA A 136 -15.02 3.58 4.57
N SER A 137 -15.64 3.95 5.68
CA SER A 137 -15.71 5.29 6.27
C SER A 137 -14.90 5.42 7.55
N TYR A 138 -14.41 4.31 8.13
CA TYR A 138 -13.32 4.34 9.09
C TYR A 138 -12.04 4.71 8.34
N LYS A 139 -11.91 5.99 8.03
CA LYS A 139 -10.70 6.54 7.43
C LYS A 139 -9.64 6.48 8.53
N GLU A 140 -8.65 5.61 8.36
CA GLU A 140 -7.45 5.50 9.21
C GLU A 140 -6.84 6.90 9.50
N GLU A 141 -6.98 7.81 8.55
CA GLU A 141 -6.65 9.24 8.66
C GLU A 141 -7.37 9.98 9.79
N TRP A 142 -8.66 9.73 10.04
CA TRP A 142 -9.46 10.44 11.05
C TRP A 142 -9.09 10.03 12.47
N GLU A 143 -8.80 8.74 12.70
CA GLU A 143 -8.32 8.29 13.99
C GLU A 143 -6.87 8.70 14.23
N THR A 144 -6.03 8.69 13.20
CA THR A 144 -4.67 9.22 13.28
C THR A 144 -4.70 10.69 13.65
N GLU A 145 -5.50 11.50 12.94
CA GLU A 145 -5.70 12.91 13.23
C GLU A 145 -6.29 13.13 14.63
N ALA A 146 -7.23 12.27 15.06
CA ALA A 146 -7.84 12.38 16.37
C ALA A 146 -6.86 12.02 17.50
N GLU A 147 -6.00 11.04 17.30
CA GLU A 147 -4.97 10.66 18.27
C GLU A 147 -3.88 11.74 18.35
N GLU A 148 -3.41 12.24 17.21
CA GLU A 148 -2.42 13.31 17.15
C GLU A 148 -2.91 14.61 17.81
N ARG A 149 -4.18 14.97 17.60
CA ARG A 149 -4.73 16.23 18.11
C ARG A 149 -5.31 16.14 19.50
N TRP A 150 -5.92 15.01 19.86
CA TRP A 150 -6.72 14.89 21.08
C TRP A 150 -6.40 13.64 21.89
N GLY A 151 -5.41 12.82 21.52
CA GLY A 151 -5.06 11.57 22.20
C GLY A 151 -4.87 11.71 23.72
N ASP A 152 -4.20 12.78 24.14
CA ASP A 152 -3.90 13.04 25.57
C ASP A 152 -5.03 13.74 26.34
N THR A 153 -6.10 14.15 25.66
CA THR A 153 -7.19 14.91 26.28
C THR A 153 -8.09 14.04 27.15
N ASP A 154 -8.67 14.63 28.20
CA ASP A 154 -9.61 13.92 29.06
C ASP A 154 -10.91 13.59 28.32
N ALA A 155 -11.33 14.44 27.38
CA ALA A 155 -12.46 14.14 26.49
C ALA A 155 -12.23 12.84 25.69
N ARG A 156 -11.01 12.61 25.20
CA ARG A 156 -10.66 11.38 24.47
C ARG A 156 -10.63 10.14 25.38
N LYS A 157 -10.10 10.27 26.59
CA LYS A 157 -10.14 9.18 27.60
C LYS A 157 -11.57 8.83 28.00
N GLN A 158 -12.41 9.83 28.25
CA GLN A 158 -13.82 9.63 28.56
C GLN A 158 -14.57 8.97 27.40
N SER A 159 -14.37 9.45 26.17
CA SER A 159 -14.97 8.88 24.97
C SER A 159 -14.62 7.40 24.80
N ARG A 160 -13.34 7.04 24.93
CA ARG A 160 -12.89 5.64 24.90
C ARG A 160 -13.55 4.80 25.99
N ALA A 161 -13.57 5.29 27.23
CA ALA A 161 -14.14 4.56 28.36
C ALA A 161 -15.66 4.35 28.23
N ARG A 162 -16.40 5.38 27.80
CA ARG A 162 -17.86 5.29 27.64
C ARG A 162 -18.26 4.43 26.44
N SER A 163 -17.56 4.57 25.31
CA SER A 163 -17.75 3.73 24.13
C SER A 163 -17.47 2.25 24.42
N ALA A 164 -16.45 1.96 25.23
CA ALA A 164 -16.13 0.59 25.63
C ALA A 164 -17.18 -0.07 26.52
N ALA A 165 -17.96 0.74 27.25
CA ALA A 165 -19.04 0.25 28.11
C ALA A 165 -20.36 -0.01 27.36
N PHE A 166 -20.51 0.47 26.12
CA PHE A 166 -21.73 0.30 25.34
C PHE A 166 -21.91 -1.15 24.90
N THR A 167 -23.11 -1.68 25.13
CA THR A 167 -23.55 -2.96 24.57
C THR A 167 -23.95 -2.80 23.10
N LYS A 168 -24.21 -3.92 22.41
CA LYS A 168 -24.78 -3.92 21.06
C LYS A 168 -26.06 -3.07 20.99
N ASP A 169 -26.97 -3.25 21.93
CA ASP A 169 -28.24 -2.51 21.96
C ASP A 169 -28.03 -1.01 22.22
N ASP A 170 -27.02 -0.64 23.03
CA ASP A 170 -26.66 0.76 23.24
C ASP A 170 -26.13 1.39 21.95
N TRP A 171 -25.33 0.67 21.16
CA TRP A 171 -24.85 1.13 19.85
C TRP A 171 -25.98 1.27 18.82
N VAL A 172 -26.92 0.31 18.79
CA VAL A 172 -28.12 0.39 17.93
C VAL A 172 -28.96 1.62 18.30
N ARG A 173 -29.22 1.83 19.60
CA ARG A 173 -29.96 2.99 20.07
C ARG A 173 -29.23 4.29 19.75
N TYR A 174 -27.92 4.34 20.03
CA TYR A 174 -27.09 5.52 19.77
C TYR A 174 -27.13 5.90 18.29
N GLY A 175 -26.95 4.94 17.38
CA GLY A 175 -27.04 5.18 15.93
C GLY A 175 -28.42 5.71 15.50
N ALA A 176 -29.51 5.10 15.98
CA ALA A 176 -30.86 5.55 15.67
C ALA A 176 -31.15 6.98 16.19
N GLU A 177 -30.66 7.31 17.38
CA GLU A 177 -30.77 8.66 17.95
C GLU A 177 -29.94 9.68 17.17
N THR A 178 -28.73 9.31 16.74
CA THR A 178 -27.86 10.12 15.88
C THR A 178 -28.53 10.44 14.55
N ASP A 179 -29.06 9.42 13.86
CA ASP A 179 -29.72 9.60 12.57
C ASP A 179 -30.96 10.50 12.70
N ALA A 180 -31.77 10.28 13.74
CA ALA A 180 -32.95 11.10 14.01
C ALA A 180 -32.57 12.56 14.32
N LEU A 181 -31.51 12.79 15.09
CA LEU A 181 -31.03 14.13 15.41
C LEU A 181 -30.44 14.84 14.18
N HIS A 182 -29.59 14.16 13.41
CA HIS A 182 -29.03 14.70 12.17
C HIS A 182 -30.12 15.03 11.15
N ALA A 183 -31.13 14.18 10.99
CA ALA A 183 -32.26 14.46 10.11
C ALA A 183 -33.01 15.74 10.52
N LYS A 184 -33.21 15.96 11.84
CA LYS A 184 -33.82 17.20 12.36
C LYS A 184 -32.94 18.43 12.11
N LEU A 185 -31.63 18.32 12.31
CA LEU A 185 -30.68 19.40 12.03
C LEU A 185 -30.68 19.79 10.55
N VAL A 186 -30.63 18.81 9.65
CA VAL A 186 -30.69 19.02 8.19
C VAL A 186 -32.03 19.64 7.79
N ALA A 187 -33.15 19.15 8.35
CA ALA A 187 -34.47 19.72 8.08
C ALA A 187 -34.59 21.16 8.59
N GLY A 188 -34.10 21.47 9.79
CA GLY A 188 -34.10 22.84 10.33
C GLY A 188 -33.24 23.80 9.51
N PHE A 189 -32.08 23.35 9.04
CA PHE A 189 -31.24 24.11 8.12
C PHE A 189 -31.95 24.34 6.78
N GLY A 190 -32.55 23.30 6.19
CA GLY A 190 -33.31 23.40 4.95
C GLY A 190 -34.58 24.27 5.05
N ALA A 191 -35.17 24.35 6.24
CA ALA A 191 -36.29 25.24 6.55
C ALA A 191 -35.87 26.70 6.79
N GLY A 192 -34.57 27.01 6.82
CA GLY A 192 -34.06 28.36 6.97
C GLY A 192 -34.16 28.92 8.39
N TYR A 193 -34.10 28.06 9.42
CA TYR A 193 -34.08 28.53 10.80
C TYR A 193 -32.93 29.50 11.05
N GLY A 194 -33.25 30.68 11.58
CA GLY A 194 -32.23 31.65 11.97
C GLY A 194 -31.35 31.09 13.10
N PRO A 195 -30.05 31.44 13.16
CA PRO A 195 -29.12 30.87 14.13
C PRO A 195 -29.50 31.15 15.60
N GLU A 196 -30.26 32.21 15.85
CA GLU A 196 -30.76 32.59 17.19
C GLU A 196 -32.24 32.22 17.41
N SER A 197 -32.86 31.49 16.47
CA SER A 197 -34.24 31.04 16.63
C SER A 197 -34.34 30.02 17.76
N ALA A 198 -35.49 30.00 18.44
CA ALA A 198 -35.75 29.05 19.52
C ALA A 198 -35.63 27.60 19.03
N GLU A 199 -36.07 27.34 17.80
CA GLU A 199 -36.01 26.06 17.12
C GLU A 199 -34.57 25.62 16.82
N ALA A 200 -33.73 26.53 16.29
CA ALA A 200 -32.31 26.23 16.08
C ALA A 200 -31.58 25.97 17.39
N MET A 201 -31.82 26.80 18.42
CA MET A 201 -31.20 26.65 19.74
C MET A 201 -31.60 25.34 20.41
N ALA A 202 -32.86 24.90 20.28
CA ALA A 202 -33.32 23.61 20.79
C ALA A 202 -32.63 22.42 20.09
N LEU A 203 -32.41 22.50 18.77
CA LEU A 203 -31.70 21.45 18.03
C LEU A 203 -30.22 21.40 18.40
N VAL A 204 -29.57 22.56 18.57
CA VAL A 204 -28.17 22.64 19.01
C VAL A 204 -28.02 22.09 20.44
N GLU A 205 -28.94 22.41 21.35
CA GLU A 205 -28.91 21.88 22.71
C GLU A 205 -29.14 20.36 22.72
N ALA A 206 -30.06 19.85 21.91
CA ALA A 206 -30.24 18.40 21.74
C ALA A 206 -28.96 17.73 21.21
N HIS A 207 -28.26 18.37 20.27
CA HIS A 207 -26.97 17.89 19.79
C HIS A 207 -25.87 17.94 20.87
N ARG A 208 -25.79 19.01 21.66
CA ARG A 208 -24.86 19.12 22.78
C ARG A 208 -25.10 18.00 23.82
N GLN A 209 -26.36 17.71 24.15
CA GLN A 209 -26.71 16.62 25.06
C GLN A 209 -26.32 15.26 24.49
N TRP A 210 -26.52 15.04 23.20
CA TRP A 210 -26.09 13.81 22.52
C TRP A 210 -24.56 13.65 22.53
N VAL A 211 -23.80 14.72 22.23
CA VAL A 211 -22.32 14.70 22.35
C VAL A 211 -21.89 14.44 23.80
N SER A 212 -22.63 14.97 24.76
CA SER A 212 -22.35 14.80 26.20
C SER A 212 -22.45 13.35 26.68
N LEU A 213 -23.06 12.45 25.89
CA LEU A 213 -23.03 11.01 26.15
C LEU A 213 -21.61 10.45 26.03
N MET A 214 -20.79 11.00 25.14
CA MET A 214 -19.46 10.48 24.82
C MET A 214 -18.37 11.13 25.68
N TRP A 215 -18.48 12.41 26.00
CA TRP A 215 -17.57 13.11 26.91
C TRP A 215 -18.25 14.33 27.51
N ASP A 216 -17.77 14.80 28.65
CA ASP A 216 -18.33 15.99 29.29
C ASP A 216 -18.05 17.23 28.43
N CYS A 217 -19.11 17.93 28.03
CA CYS A 217 -19.01 19.22 27.38
C CYS A 217 -18.74 20.27 28.46
N GLY A 218 -17.55 20.90 28.42
CA GLY A 218 -17.15 21.99 29.33
C GLY A 218 -17.83 23.33 29.02
#